data_AF-A0A351V7H3-F1
#
_entry.id   AF-A0A351V7H3-F1
#
_cell.length_a   1.000
_cell.length_b   1.000
_cell.length_c   1.000
_cell.angle_alpha   90.00
_cell.angle_beta   90.00
_cell.angle_gamma   90.00
#
_symmetry.space_group_name_H-M   'P 1'
#
loop_
_entity.id
_entity.type
_entity.pdbx_description
1 polymer ?
#
loop_
_entity_poly.entity_id
_entity_poly.type
_entity_poly.pdbx_seq_one_letter_code
_entity_poly.pdbx_strand_id
1 'polypeptide(L)'
;MTVILLLAALLIFWKPGVRTKYRFVRLSIGNLLIHLMDGLVTFVNTPDLAMEANPLVSRLGLGWRALFTANFVSFILIVLATWYFGRYEYVCIPSKSVFDYMMKLLYGENYKPIWFWYKFVKNYRAMFAWGGYGIYWGMTAVAPVFVIGWLIRMLDIHPFWWKDYWIAGILGVMAVVYSMYRWMREGYRISCRNESLPETDNS
;
A
#
# COMPACT_ATOMS: atom_id res chain seq x y z
N MET A 1 3.27 -22.87 -8.80
CA MET A 1 2.65 -21.97 -7.81
C MET A 1 3.68 -21.23 -6.96
N THR A 2 4.53 -21.93 -6.21
CA THR A 2 5.54 -21.35 -5.31
C THR A 2 6.58 -20.46 -6.02
N VAL A 3 7.04 -20.84 -7.22
CA VAL A 3 8.03 -20.07 -8.01
C VAL A 3 7.52 -18.65 -8.35
N ILE A 4 6.24 -18.50 -8.68
CA ILE A 4 5.66 -17.21 -9.06
C ILE A 4 5.49 -16.28 -7.83
N LEU A 5 5.09 -16.85 -6.68
CA LEU A 5 5.03 -16.11 -5.42
C LEU A 5 6.43 -15.69 -4.93
N LEU A 6 7.44 -16.55 -5.10
CA LEU A 6 8.84 -16.22 -4.82
C LEU A 6 9.34 -15.10 -5.74
N LEU A 7 9.04 -15.16 -7.04
CA LEU A 7 9.35 -14.09 -7.99
C LEU A 7 8.68 -12.77 -7.59
N ALA A 8 7.39 -12.81 -7.21
CA ALA A 8 6.65 -11.64 -6.77
C ALA A 8 7.24 -11.04 -5.48
N ALA A 9 7.57 -11.89 -4.50
CA ALA A 9 8.23 -11.48 -3.26
C ALA A 9 9.60 -10.85 -3.53
N LEU A 10 10.41 -11.47 -4.40
CA LEU A 10 11.69 -10.89 -4.83
C LEU A 10 11.45 -9.52 -5.48
N LEU A 11 10.51 -9.42 -6.42
CA LEU A 11 10.20 -8.14 -7.06
C LEU A 11 9.71 -7.09 -6.05
N ILE A 12 8.94 -7.43 -5.02
CA ILE A 12 8.44 -6.44 -4.05
C ILE A 12 9.52 -6.05 -3.04
N PHE A 13 10.23 -7.03 -2.49
CA PHE A 13 11.16 -6.85 -1.38
C PHE A 13 12.61 -6.57 -1.79
N TRP A 14 12.95 -6.63 -3.08
CA TRP A 14 14.31 -6.30 -3.55
C TRP A 14 14.66 -4.83 -3.26
N LYS A 15 15.67 -4.55 -2.43
CA LYS A 15 16.06 -3.18 -2.05
C LYS A 15 14.86 -2.30 -1.64
N PRO A 16 14.14 -2.66 -0.56
CA PRO A 16 12.95 -1.95 -0.14
C PRO A 16 13.36 -0.57 0.40
N GLY A 17 13.00 0.48 -0.33
CA GLY A 17 13.30 1.87 0.05
C GLY A 17 14.28 2.61 -0.86
N VAL A 18 15.02 1.92 -1.72
CA VAL A 18 15.92 2.58 -2.69
C VAL A 18 15.09 3.09 -3.88
N ARG A 19 15.21 4.39 -4.22
CA ARG A 19 14.66 4.93 -5.48
C ARG A 19 15.48 4.38 -6.65
N THR A 20 15.01 3.29 -7.25
CA THR A 20 15.52 2.81 -8.53
C THR A 20 14.62 3.30 -9.67
N LYS A 21 15.20 3.55 -10.85
CA LYS A 21 14.47 3.99 -12.06
C LYS A 21 13.28 3.09 -12.40
N TYR A 22 13.39 1.80 -12.07
CA TYR A 22 12.38 0.77 -12.33
C TYR A 22 11.55 0.37 -11.10
N ARG A 23 11.61 1.14 -10.00
CA ARG A 23 10.87 0.82 -8.77
C ARG A 23 9.37 0.70 -9.02
N PHE A 24 8.79 1.63 -9.78
CA PHE A 24 7.38 1.59 -10.18
C PHE A 24 7.04 0.28 -10.91
N VAL A 25 7.74 0.01 -12.01
CA VAL A 25 7.51 -1.18 -12.86
C VAL A 25 7.61 -2.46 -12.04
N ARG A 26 8.67 -2.57 -11.25
CA ARG A 26 8.92 -3.74 -10.39
C ARG A 26 7.81 -3.97 -9.37
N LEU A 27 7.37 -2.91 -8.68
CA LEU A 27 6.33 -2.99 -7.65
C LEU A 27 4.95 -3.31 -8.26
N SER A 28 4.64 -2.78 -9.45
CA SER A 28 3.43 -3.09 -10.19
C SER A 28 3.41 -4.53 -10.71
N ILE A 29 4.52 -5.02 -11.28
CA ILE A 29 4.63 -6.41 -11.75
C ILE A 29 4.53 -7.38 -10.57
N GLY A 30 5.22 -7.12 -9.45
CA GLY A 30 5.14 -7.96 -8.27
C GLY A 30 3.71 -8.08 -7.74
N ASN A 31 2.97 -6.97 -7.68
CA ASN A 31 1.57 -7.00 -7.25
C ASN A 31 0.65 -7.71 -8.25
N LEU A 32 0.85 -7.50 -9.56
CA LEU A 32 0.12 -8.22 -10.61
C LEU A 32 0.27 -9.73 -10.45
N LEU A 33 1.49 -10.21 -10.21
CA LEU A 33 1.76 -11.64 -10.03
C LEU A 33 1.06 -12.21 -8.80
N ILE A 34 1.02 -11.47 -7.69
CA ILE A 34 0.28 -11.91 -6.48
C ILE A 34 -1.21 -12.06 -6.79
N HIS A 35 -1.83 -11.06 -7.43
CA HIS A 35 -3.27 -11.10 -7.74
C HIS A 35 -3.62 -12.17 -8.78
N LEU A 36 -2.76 -12.39 -9.78
CA LEU A 36 -2.94 -13.50 -10.72
C LEU A 36 -2.84 -14.86 -10.04
N MET A 37 -1.91 -15.00 -9.08
CA MET A 37 -1.77 -16.23 -8.32
C MET A 37 -2.97 -16.49 -7.40
N ASP A 38 -3.44 -15.45 -6.71
CA ASP A 38 -4.64 -15.53 -5.87
C ASP A 38 -5.86 -15.95 -6.70
N GLY A 39 -6.09 -15.31 -7.85
CA GLY A 39 -7.18 -15.69 -8.77
C GLY A 39 -7.07 -17.12 -9.31
N LEU A 40 -5.86 -17.60 -9.62
CA LEU A 40 -5.63 -18.98 -10.05
C LEU A 40 -5.94 -19.98 -8.92
N VAL A 41 -5.52 -19.67 -7.69
CA VAL A 41 -5.81 -20.50 -6.51
C VAL A 41 -7.30 -20.55 -6.25
N THR A 42 -8.01 -19.42 -6.27
CA THR A 42 -9.46 -19.39 -6.13
C THR A 42 -10.15 -20.21 -7.22
N PHE A 43 -9.69 -20.12 -8.48
CA PHE A 43 -10.30 -20.86 -9.58
C PHE A 43 -10.15 -22.38 -9.42
N VAL A 44 -8.99 -22.84 -8.96
CA VAL A 44 -8.73 -24.26 -8.74
C VAL A 44 -9.52 -24.81 -7.54
N ASN A 45 -9.67 -24.03 -6.46
CA ASN A 45 -10.29 -24.52 -5.23
C ASN A 45 -11.80 -24.31 -5.15
N THR A 46 -12.32 -23.27 -5.80
CA THR A 46 -13.74 -22.89 -5.67
C THR A 46 -14.23 -22.26 -6.98
N PRO A 47 -14.38 -23.07 -8.04
CA PRO A 47 -14.83 -22.60 -9.36
C PRO A 47 -16.25 -22.00 -9.34
N ASP A 48 -17.06 -22.34 -8.34
CA ASP A 48 -18.40 -21.79 -8.08
C ASP A 48 -18.38 -20.54 -7.17
N LEU A 49 -17.19 -20.11 -6.72
CA LEU A 49 -16.95 -18.92 -5.88
C LEU A 49 -17.70 -18.90 -4.54
N ALA A 50 -18.21 -20.04 -4.08
CA ALA A 50 -19.00 -20.15 -2.85
C ALA A 50 -18.21 -19.71 -1.59
N MET A 51 -16.89 -19.80 -1.62
CA MET A 51 -15.99 -19.49 -0.50
C MET A 51 -15.25 -18.16 -0.65
N GLU A 52 -15.63 -17.35 -1.65
CA GLU A 52 -14.92 -16.13 -2.01
C GLU A 52 -15.10 -15.01 -0.98
N ALA A 53 -14.00 -14.30 -0.69
CA ALA A 53 -13.98 -13.27 0.32
C ALA A 53 -14.76 -12.02 -0.07
N ASN A 54 -14.82 -11.73 -1.37
CA ASN A 54 -15.50 -10.57 -1.90
C ASN A 54 -17.04 -10.71 -1.72
N PRO A 55 -17.69 -9.86 -0.90
CA PRO A 55 -19.14 -9.94 -0.69
C PRO A 55 -19.95 -9.67 -1.96
N LEU A 56 -19.38 -8.96 -2.95
CA LEU A 56 -20.00 -8.78 -4.26
C LEU A 56 -20.16 -10.10 -5.03
N VAL A 57 -19.32 -11.09 -4.71
CA VAL A 57 -19.32 -12.38 -5.37
C VAL A 57 -20.07 -13.41 -4.53
N SER A 58 -19.72 -13.55 -3.25
CA SER A 58 -20.31 -14.58 -2.38
C SER A 58 -21.72 -14.25 -1.88
N ARG A 59 -22.11 -12.98 -1.78
CA ARG A 59 -23.47 -12.58 -1.33
C ARG A 59 -24.36 -12.06 -2.44
N LEU A 60 -23.80 -11.38 -3.44
CA LEU A 60 -24.57 -10.81 -4.55
C LEU A 60 -24.56 -11.69 -5.81
N GLY A 61 -23.83 -12.80 -5.83
CA GLY A 61 -23.86 -13.78 -6.91
C GLY A 61 -23.36 -13.28 -8.26
N LEU A 62 -22.60 -12.16 -8.29
CA LEU A 62 -22.12 -11.55 -9.52
C LEU A 62 -21.02 -12.36 -10.24
N GLY A 63 -20.60 -13.48 -9.64
CA GLY A 63 -19.72 -14.48 -10.22
C GLY A 63 -18.32 -13.96 -10.57
N TRP A 64 -17.65 -14.69 -11.46
CA TRP A 64 -16.26 -14.41 -11.87
C TRP A 64 -16.05 -13.03 -12.46
N ARG A 65 -17.05 -12.49 -13.18
CA ARG A 65 -16.94 -11.17 -13.81
C ARG A 65 -16.71 -10.07 -12.78
N ALA A 66 -17.47 -10.05 -11.69
CA ALA A 66 -17.27 -9.07 -10.62
C ALA A 66 -15.94 -9.26 -9.89
N LEU A 67 -15.48 -10.51 -9.72
CA LEU A 67 -14.16 -10.78 -9.14
C LEU A 67 -13.04 -10.20 -10.01
N PHE A 68 -13.09 -10.42 -11.33
CA PHE A 68 -12.12 -9.84 -12.27
C PHE A 68 -12.19 -8.32 -12.28
N THR A 69 -13.38 -7.73 -12.28
CA THR A 69 -13.54 -6.26 -12.22
C THR A 69 -12.96 -5.69 -10.94
N ALA A 70 -13.24 -6.29 -9.77
CA ALA A 70 -12.71 -5.83 -8.49
C ALA A 70 -11.18 -5.92 -8.44
N ASN A 71 -10.59 -7.01 -8.94
CA ASN A 71 -9.14 -7.16 -9.04
C ASN A 71 -8.52 -6.17 -10.04
N PHE A 72 -9.17 -5.92 -11.18
CA PHE A 72 -8.69 -4.96 -12.17
C PHE A 72 -8.72 -3.52 -11.63
N VAL A 73 -9.80 -3.13 -10.95
CA VAL A 73 -9.89 -1.81 -10.30
C VAL A 73 -8.84 -1.68 -9.20
N SER A 74 -8.68 -2.70 -8.35
CA SER A 74 -7.64 -2.73 -7.32
C SER A 74 -6.23 -2.61 -7.92
N PHE A 75 -5.97 -3.30 -9.03
CA PHE A 75 -4.71 -3.21 -9.74
C PHE A 75 -4.45 -1.81 -10.31
N ILE A 76 -5.47 -1.15 -10.91
CA ILE A 76 -5.35 0.24 -11.37
C ILE A 76 -5.01 1.16 -10.18
N LEU A 77 -5.68 1.00 -9.05
CA LEU A 77 -5.40 1.81 -7.86
C LEU A 77 -3.97 1.61 -7.36
N ILE A 78 -3.46 0.37 -7.37
CA ILE A 78 -2.07 0.05 -7.05
C ILE A 78 -1.11 0.74 -8.01
N VAL A 79 -1.35 0.63 -9.31
CA VAL A 79 -0.52 1.26 -10.35
C VAL A 79 -0.49 2.78 -10.14
N LEU A 80 -1.64 3.41 -9.97
CA LEU A 80 -1.74 4.85 -9.71
C LEU A 80 -0.99 5.24 -8.43
N ALA A 81 -1.23 4.54 -7.32
CA ALA A 81 -0.53 4.78 -6.06
C ALA A 81 1.00 4.69 -6.23
N THR A 82 1.47 3.64 -6.91
CA THR A 82 2.90 3.40 -7.18
C THR A 82 3.50 4.50 -8.05
N TRP A 83 2.75 5.00 -9.02
CA TRP A 83 3.16 6.10 -9.88
C TRP A 83 3.34 7.40 -9.08
N TYR A 84 2.35 7.75 -8.24
CA TYR A 84 2.40 8.96 -7.43
C TYR A 84 3.58 8.95 -6.46
N PHE A 85 3.71 7.93 -5.59
CA PHE A 85 4.81 7.92 -4.61
C PHE A 85 6.17 7.62 -5.25
N GLY A 86 6.20 6.92 -6.39
CA GLY A 86 7.44 6.57 -7.10
C GLY A 86 8.13 7.79 -7.71
N ARG A 87 7.36 8.80 -8.11
CA ARG A 87 7.88 10.06 -8.69
C ARG A 87 7.87 11.24 -7.72
N TYR A 88 7.21 11.12 -6.59
CA TYR A 88 7.16 12.21 -5.64
C TYR A 88 8.54 12.45 -5.01
N GLU A 89 9.06 13.66 -5.19
CA GLU A 89 10.27 14.14 -4.54
C GLU A 89 9.93 14.80 -3.21
N TYR A 90 10.70 14.51 -2.16
CA TYR A 90 10.42 15.09 -0.85
C TYR A 90 10.76 16.57 -0.90
N VAL A 91 9.79 17.38 -0.51
CA VAL A 91 9.99 18.83 -0.36
C VAL A 91 10.66 19.05 0.99
N CYS A 92 11.76 19.79 0.98
CA CYS A 92 12.43 20.22 2.21
C CYS A 92 11.67 21.43 2.76
N ILE A 93 11.17 21.31 3.99
CA ILE A 93 10.38 22.33 4.65
C ILE A 93 10.86 22.43 6.09
N PRO A 94 11.37 23.60 6.54
CA PRO A 94 11.83 23.80 7.90
C PRO A 94 10.73 23.49 8.90
N SER A 95 10.93 22.45 9.71
CA SER A 95 9.90 21.87 10.55
C SER A 95 10.45 21.43 11.91
N LYS A 96 9.66 21.62 12.96
CA LYS A 96 10.05 21.28 14.35
C LYS A 96 9.77 19.82 14.72
N SER A 97 8.86 19.17 13.99
CA SER A 97 8.43 17.79 14.24
C SER A 97 7.87 17.15 12.98
N VAL A 98 7.69 15.82 12.99
CA VAL A 98 7.05 15.08 11.89
C VAL A 98 5.61 15.57 11.63
N PHE A 99 4.87 15.93 12.69
CA PHE A 99 3.52 16.47 12.55
C PHE A 99 3.54 17.87 11.94
N ASP A 100 4.47 18.74 12.35
CA ASP A 100 4.67 20.06 11.76
C ASP A 100 5.03 19.95 10.28
N TYR A 101 5.94 19.04 9.92
CA TYR A 101 6.29 18.74 8.53
C TYR A 101 5.07 18.29 7.72
N MET A 102 4.30 17.32 8.24
CA MET A 102 3.08 16.84 7.59
C MET A 102 2.09 17.99 7.36
N MET A 103 1.84 18.81 8.37
CA MET A 103 0.87 19.90 8.27
C MET A 103 1.32 20.97 7.29
N LYS A 104 2.60 21.35 7.30
CA LYS A 104 3.15 22.30 6.31
C LYS A 104 3.11 21.74 4.90
N LEU A 105 3.46 20.46 4.73
CA LEU A 105 3.46 19.80 3.43
C LEU A 105 2.04 19.72 2.82
N LEU A 106 1.03 19.46 3.65
CA LEU A 106 -0.36 19.25 3.22
C LEU A 106 -1.16 20.57 3.12
N TYR A 107 -0.95 21.51 4.06
CA TYR A 107 -1.77 22.71 4.22
C TYR A 107 -1.03 24.05 4.04
N GLY A 108 0.31 24.02 3.98
CA GLY A 108 1.19 25.20 3.90
C GLY A 108 1.67 25.73 5.26
N GLU A 109 2.53 26.74 5.26
CA GLU A 109 3.19 27.26 6.48
C GLU A 109 2.21 27.85 7.51
N ASN A 110 1.15 28.52 7.05
CA ASN A 110 0.14 29.15 7.91
C ASN A 110 -1.00 28.19 8.32
N TYR A 111 -0.66 26.94 8.68
CA TYR A 111 -1.65 25.93 9.04
C TYR A 111 -2.21 26.14 10.45
N LYS A 112 -3.44 25.67 10.68
CA LYS A 112 -3.99 25.46 12.04
C LYS A 112 -4.11 23.96 12.30
N PRO A 113 -3.68 23.41 13.44
CA PRO A 113 -3.73 21.96 13.71
C PRO A 113 -5.11 21.35 13.49
N ILE A 114 -6.15 22.10 13.85
CA ILE A 114 -7.55 21.71 13.73
C ILE A 114 -7.93 21.42 12.26
N TRP A 115 -7.28 22.06 11.27
CA TRP A 115 -7.53 21.84 9.83
C TRP A 115 -7.35 20.40 9.38
N PHE A 116 -6.52 19.62 10.09
CA PHE A 116 -6.33 18.20 9.80
C PHE A 116 -7.66 17.43 9.73
N TRP A 117 -8.66 17.81 10.53
CA TRP A 117 -9.91 17.05 10.68
C TRP A 117 -11.02 17.45 9.70
N TYR A 118 -11.01 18.68 9.20
CA TYR A 118 -12.18 19.23 8.48
C TYR A 118 -11.84 20.08 7.25
N LYS A 119 -10.56 20.36 6.99
CA LYS A 119 -10.16 21.13 5.81
C LYS A 119 -9.60 20.21 4.75
N PHE A 120 -9.98 20.46 3.50
CA PHE A 120 -9.34 19.78 2.37
C PHE A 120 -7.87 20.16 2.24
N VAL A 121 -7.07 19.16 1.88
CA VAL A 121 -5.64 19.29 1.66
C VAL A 121 -5.39 20.21 0.46
N LYS A 122 -4.42 21.12 0.59
CA LYS A 122 -4.05 22.00 -0.53
C LYS A 122 -3.09 21.31 -1.50
N ASN A 123 -2.19 20.49 -0.97
CA ASN A 123 -1.21 19.76 -1.76
C ASN A 123 -1.68 18.35 -2.09
N TYR A 124 -2.51 18.22 -3.12
CA TYR A 124 -3.02 16.93 -3.59
C TYR A 124 -1.91 15.97 -4.04
N ARG A 125 -0.80 16.48 -4.60
CA ARG A 125 0.33 15.64 -5.03
C ARG A 125 0.96 14.92 -3.84
N ALA A 126 1.22 15.65 -2.75
CA ALA A 126 1.74 15.07 -1.51
C ALA A 126 0.74 14.11 -0.88
N MET A 127 -0.55 14.47 -0.88
CA MET A 127 -1.62 13.61 -0.35
C MET A 127 -1.69 12.26 -1.08
N PHE A 128 -1.69 12.26 -2.42
CA PHE A 128 -1.74 11.04 -3.22
C PHE A 128 -0.46 10.21 -3.09
N ALA A 129 0.71 10.84 -2.98
CA ALA A 129 1.97 10.13 -2.73
C ALA A 129 1.98 9.47 -1.34
N TRP A 130 1.59 10.21 -0.30
CA TRP A 130 1.53 9.72 1.07
C TRP A 130 0.48 8.62 1.27
N GLY A 131 -0.76 8.89 0.85
CA GLY A 131 -1.86 7.92 0.93
C GLY A 131 -1.60 6.71 0.04
N GLY A 132 -1.09 6.92 -1.18
CA GLY A 132 -0.73 5.84 -2.10
C GLY A 132 0.38 4.94 -1.56
N TYR A 133 1.38 5.50 -0.89
CA TYR A 133 2.42 4.71 -0.21
C TYR A 133 1.82 3.83 0.90
N GLY A 134 0.91 4.40 1.71
CA GLY A 134 0.16 3.66 2.73
C GLY A 134 -0.64 2.51 2.17
N ILE A 135 -1.52 2.82 1.21
CA ILE A 135 -2.43 1.87 0.56
C ILE A 135 -1.65 0.72 -0.11
N TYR A 136 -0.57 1.05 -0.84
CA TYR A 136 0.28 0.04 -1.50
C TYR A 136 0.83 -0.99 -0.51
N TRP A 137 1.47 -0.52 0.57
CA TRP A 137 2.06 -1.43 1.56
C TRP A 137 1.01 -2.13 2.41
N GLY A 138 -0.13 -1.48 2.66
CA GLY A 138 -1.30 -2.08 3.29
C GLY A 138 -1.80 -3.31 2.54
N MET A 139 -2.12 -3.16 1.25
CA MET A 139 -2.61 -4.27 0.43
C MET A 139 -1.54 -5.36 0.26
N THR A 140 -0.27 -4.97 0.12
CA THR A 140 0.85 -5.92 0.04
C THR A 140 0.98 -6.75 1.32
N ALA A 141 0.76 -6.15 2.50
CA ALA A 141 0.80 -6.86 3.78
C ALA A 141 -0.40 -7.79 3.97
N VAL A 142 -1.55 -7.45 3.40
CA VAL A 142 -2.78 -8.25 3.50
C VAL A 142 -2.73 -9.50 2.61
N ALA A 143 -2.08 -9.44 1.46
CA ALA A 143 -2.06 -10.56 0.50
C ALA A 143 -1.60 -11.91 1.10
N PRO A 144 -0.52 -11.99 1.90
CA PRO A 144 -0.13 -13.23 2.58
C PRO A 144 -1.21 -13.84 3.49
N VAL A 145 -2.06 -13.00 4.11
CA VAL A 145 -3.12 -13.49 5.02
C VAL A 145 -4.12 -14.36 4.26
N PHE A 146 -4.53 -13.93 3.06
CA PHE A 146 -5.46 -14.71 2.23
C PHE A 146 -4.80 -15.99 1.70
N VAL A 147 -3.52 -15.93 1.30
CA VAL A 147 -2.78 -17.12 0.89
C VAL A 147 -2.67 -18.14 2.02
N ILE A 148 -2.34 -17.70 3.24
CA ILE A 148 -2.27 -18.58 4.41
C ILE A 148 -3.65 -19.11 4.78
N GLY A 149 -4.69 -18.28 4.72
CA GLY A 149 -6.08 -18.68 4.94
C GLY A 149 -6.51 -19.81 3.99
N TRP A 150 -6.16 -19.72 2.71
CA TRP A 150 -6.39 -20.80 1.74
C TRP A 150 -5.63 -22.08 2.09
N LEU A 151 -4.36 -21.99 2.48
CA LEU A 151 -3.56 -23.15 2.87
C LEU A 151 -4.11 -23.85 4.12
N ILE A 152 -4.54 -23.08 5.12
CA ILE A 152 -5.15 -23.62 6.35
C ILE A 152 -6.44 -24.39 6.02
N ARG A 153 -7.27 -23.83 5.12
CA ARG A 153 -8.49 -24.50 4.64
C ARG A 153 -8.19 -25.77 3.84
N MET A 154 -7.19 -25.77 2.95
CA MET A 154 -6.78 -26.97 2.21
C MET A 154 -6.28 -28.09 3.11
N LEU A 155 -5.75 -27.75 4.29
CA LEU A 155 -5.25 -28.72 5.27
C LEU A 155 -6.36 -29.18 6.25
N ASP A 156 -7.61 -28.77 6.04
CA ASP A 156 -8.76 -29.01 6.95
C ASP A 156 -8.48 -28.60 8.41
N ILE A 157 -7.58 -27.63 8.61
CA ILE A 157 -7.29 -27.07 9.92
C ILE A 157 -8.28 -25.93 10.14
N HIS A 158 -9.11 -26.02 11.18
CA HIS A 158 -10.06 -24.95 11.53
C HIS A 158 -9.75 -24.38 12.92
N PRO A 159 -8.77 -23.46 13.03
CA PRO A 159 -8.49 -22.80 14.30
C PRO A 159 -9.66 -21.87 14.63
N PHE A 160 -10.28 -22.03 15.81
CA PHE A 160 -11.42 -21.20 16.24
C PHE A 160 -11.13 -19.68 16.30
N TRP A 161 -9.85 -19.32 16.40
CA TRP A 161 -9.35 -17.94 16.47
C TRP A 161 -9.04 -17.35 15.08
N TRP A 162 -9.00 -18.17 14.04
CA TRP A 162 -8.63 -17.75 12.70
C TRP A 162 -9.84 -17.15 11.97
N LYS A 163 -9.85 -15.82 11.85
CA LYS A 163 -10.87 -15.08 11.09
C LYS A 163 -10.18 -14.23 10.03
N ASP A 164 -10.10 -14.75 8.80
CA ASP A 164 -9.36 -14.17 7.67
C ASP A 164 -9.57 -12.65 7.54
N TYR A 165 -10.84 -12.21 7.52
CA TYR A 165 -11.20 -10.81 7.34
C TYR A 165 -10.74 -9.90 8.48
N TRP A 166 -10.79 -10.37 9.73
CA TRP A 166 -10.37 -9.58 10.89
C TRP A 166 -8.86 -9.45 10.94
N ILE A 167 -8.15 -10.55 10.68
CA ILE A 167 -6.69 -10.57 10.64
C ILE A 167 -6.20 -9.68 9.49
N ALA A 168 -6.77 -9.86 8.29
CA ALA A 168 -6.47 -9.03 7.13
C ALA A 168 -6.78 -7.55 7.38
N GLY A 169 -7.95 -7.24 7.95
CA GLY A 169 -8.35 -5.87 8.24
C GLY A 169 -7.40 -5.18 9.23
N ILE A 170 -7.10 -5.83 10.36
CA ILE A 170 -6.21 -5.28 11.39
C ILE A 170 -4.79 -5.11 10.86
N LEU A 171 -4.24 -6.14 10.21
CA LEU A 171 -2.89 -6.10 9.64
C LEU A 171 -2.80 -5.01 8.56
N GLY A 172 -3.81 -4.93 7.68
CA GLY A 172 -3.88 -3.92 6.63
C GLY A 172 -3.90 -2.50 7.18
N VAL A 173 -4.78 -2.20 8.14
CA VAL A 173 -4.86 -0.88 8.75
C VAL A 173 -3.56 -0.50 9.45
N MET A 174 -2.98 -1.42 10.23
CA MET A 174 -1.69 -1.19 10.89
C MET A 174 -0.57 -0.91 9.87
N ALA A 175 -0.50 -1.70 8.80
CA ALA A 175 0.48 -1.54 7.75
C ALA A 175 0.33 -0.21 7.00
N VAL A 176 -0.92 0.21 6.70
CA VAL A 176 -1.22 1.51 6.09
C VAL A 176 -0.73 2.65 6.98
N VAL A 177 -1.17 2.68 8.25
CA VAL A 177 -0.85 3.76 9.19
C VAL A 177 0.66 3.82 9.45
N TYR A 178 1.29 2.68 9.68
CA TYR A 178 2.73 2.60 9.87
C TYR A 178 3.51 3.10 8.64
N SER A 179 3.09 2.70 7.44
CA SER A 179 3.75 3.10 6.19
C SER A 179 3.59 4.59 5.91
N MET A 180 2.40 5.14 6.17
CA MET A 180 2.12 6.58 6.09
C MET A 180 2.97 7.39 7.07
N TYR A 181 3.09 6.93 8.32
CA TYR A 181 3.97 7.56 9.31
C TYR A 181 5.45 7.46 8.89
N ARG A 182 5.90 6.29 8.43
CA ARG A 182 7.27 6.07 7.97
C ARG A 182 7.63 7.00 6.80
N TRP A 183 6.71 7.17 5.85
CA TRP A 183 6.89 8.08 4.71
C TRP A 183 7.07 9.53 5.17
N MET A 184 6.21 10.00 6.09
CA MET A 184 6.31 11.35 6.66
C MET A 184 7.59 11.57 7.46
N ARG A 185 7.98 10.57 8.26
CA ARG A 185 9.21 10.60 9.05
C ARG A 185 10.45 10.70 8.14
N GLU A 186 10.43 10.04 6.99
CA GLU A 186 11.54 10.10 6.03
C GLU A 186 11.65 11.47 5.37
N GLY A 187 10.53 12.05 4.92
CA GLY A 187 10.50 13.42 4.39
C GLY A 187 11.03 14.44 5.41
N TYR A 188 10.59 14.32 6.67
CA TYR A 188 11.08 15.14 7.77
C TYR A 188 12.60 15.02 7.98
N ARG A 189 13.12 13.79 8.03
CA ARG A 189 14.57 13.54 8.21
C ARG A 189 15.41 14.14 7.09
N ILE A 190 14.93 14.05 5.85
CA ILE A 190 15.61 14.63 4.68
C ILE A 190 15.64 16.16 4.80
N SER A 191 14.52 16.77 5.22
CA SER A 191 14.47 18.22 5.46
C SER A 191 15.49 18.66 6.52
N CYS A 192 15.49 18.01 7.69
CA CYS A 192 16.42 18.36 8.77
C CYS A 192 17.89 18.19 8.36
N ARG A 193 18.20 17.16 7.54
CA ARG A 193 19.56 16.95 7.05
C ARG A 193 20.01 18.10 6.14
N ASN A 194 19.14 18.53 5.24
CA ASN A 194 19.46 19.62 4.32
C ASN A 194 19.53 20.98 5.04
N GLU A 195 18.77 21.19 6.12
CA GLU A 195 18.91 22.37 6.97
C GLU A 195 20.23 22.39 7.76
N SER A 196 20.78 21.21 8.11
CA SER A 196 22.06 21.09 8.82
C SER A 196 23.30 21.21 7.94
N LEU A 197 23.14 21.18 6.62
CA LEU A 197 24.19 21.44 5.64
C LEU A 197 23.97 22.88 5.15
N PRO A 198 24.54 23.91 5.82
CA PRO A 198 24.52 25.25 5.24
C PRO A 198 25.17 25.18 3.86
N GLU A 199 24.60 25.90 2.90
CA GLU A 199 25.17 26.10 1.57
C GLU A 199 26.60 26.66 1.71
N THR A 200 27.59 25.76 1.76
CA THR A 200 28.92 26.07 1.25
C THR A 200 28.86 25.86 -0.25
N ASP A 201 29.16 26.93 -1.00
CA ASP A 201 29.30 27.07 -2.46
C ASP A 201 27.99 27.37 -3.23
N ASN A 202 27.81 28.48 -3.97
CA ASN A 202 28.80 29.36 -4.62
C ASN A 202 28.30 30.81 -4.80
N SER A 203 29.20 31.73 -4.42
CA SER A 203 29.47 33.03 -5.03
C SER A 203 29.97 32.91 -6.47
#